data_AF-A0AAN4ZE35-F1
#
_entry.id   AF-A0AAN4ZE35-F1
#
_cell.length_a   1.000
_cell.length_b   1.000
_cell.length_c   1.000
_cell.angle_alpha   90.00
_cell.angle_beta   90.00
_cell.angle_gamma   90.00
#
_symmetry.space_group_name_H-M   'P 1'
#
loop_
_entity.id
_entity.type
_entity.pdbx_description
1 polymer ?
#
loop_
_entity_poly.entity_id
_entity_poly.type
_entity_poly.pdbx_seq_one_letter_code
_entity_poly.pdbx_strand_id
1 'polypeptide(L)'
;FPDATFIWKYESPGDEFAKKSFAKAPNLHLSQWIPQNDILSDERLTAFITHGGAASTQEFMLKGKPGLSIPIFTDQPRNAALLEKNGLGKMFNKFDLINTEKFGAAIKDLLENESYKENARNLA
;
A
#
# COMPACT_ATOMS: atom_id res chain seq x y z
N PHE A 1 1.60 11.16 9.74
CA PHE A 1 0.25 10.64 9.45
C PHE A 1 -0.43 10.18 10.74
N PRO A 2 -0.70 11.08 11.71
CA PRO A 2 -1.33 10.69 12.97
C PRO A 2 -2.78 10.18 12.78
N ASP A 3 -3.46 10.64 11.74
CA ASP A 3 -4.86 10.28 11.44
C ASP A 3 -5.00 9.04 10.53
N ALA A 4 -3.89 8.39 10.17
CA ALA A 4 -3.89 7.17 9.36
C ALA A 4 -3.50 5.98 10.23
N THR A 5 -4.21 4.86 10.08
CA THR A 5 -3.82 3.57 10.68
C THR A 5 -3.06 2.74 9.65
N PHE A 6 -1.88 2.25 10.01
CA PHE A 6 -1.09 1.36 9.18
C PHE A 6 -1.22 -0.07 9.67
N ILE A 7 -1.69 -0.96 8.80
CA ILE A 7 -1.71 -2.40 9.05
C ILE A 7 -0.67 -3.02 8.12
N TRP A 8 0.36 -3.64 8.70
CA TRP A 8 1.48 -4.17 7.93
C TRP A 8 1.73 -5.64 8.28
N LYS A 9 1.59 -6.50 7.27
CA LYS A 9 2.04 -7.89 7.34
C LYS A 9 3.57 -7.93 7.46
N TYR A 10 4.08 -8.32 8.63
CA TYR A 10 5.49 -8.33 8.97
C TYR A 10 5.90 -9.67 9.59
N GLU A 11 6.91 -10.32 9.02
CA GLU A 11 7.29 -11.71 9.34
C GLU A 11 7.82 -11.91 10.77
N SER A 12 8.33 -10.85 11.41
CA SER A 12 9.07 -10.95 12.68
C SER A 12 8.63 -9.93 13.73
N PRO A 13 7.36 -9.92 14.19
CA PRO A 13 6.85 -8.89 15.11
C PRO A 13 7.54 -8.86 16.49
N GLY A 14 8.38 -9.84 16.81
CA GLY A 14 9.17 -9.89 18.04
C GLY A 14 10.59 -9.32 17.93
N ASP A 15 11.01 -8.88 16.75
CA ASP A 15 12.37 -8.37 16.54
C ASP A 15 12.57 -6.95 17.10
N GLU A 16 13.81 -6.44 17.04
CA GLU A 16 14.11 -5.11 17.57
C GLU A 16 13.36 -3.99 16.82
N PHE A 17 13.18 -4.14 15.51
CA PHE A 17 12.50 -3.15 14.69
C PHE A 17 11.04 -3.00 15.13
N ALA A 18 10.32 -4.12 15.26
CA ALA A 18 8.92 -4.12 15.68
C ALA A 18 8.76 -3.53 17.09
N LYS A 19 9.60 -3.95 18.05
CA LYS A 19 9.59 -3.43 19.42
C LYS A 19 9.81 -1.91 19.47
N LYS A 20 10.81 -1.41 18.72
CA LYS A 20 11.10 0.04 18.63
C LYS A 20 9.99 0.81 17.93
N SER A 21 9.31 0.19 16.96
CA SER A 21 8.26 0.84 16.18
C SER A 21 6.99 1.08 17.01
N PHE A 22 6.55 0.13 17.84
CA PHE A 22 5.35 0.32 18.69
C PHE A 22 5.48 1.49 19.67
N ALA A 23 6.68 1.76 20.18
CA ALA A 23 6.93 2.90 21.06
C ALA A 23 6.87 4.26 20.33
N LYS A 24 7.09 4.27 19.01
CA LYS A 24 7.21 5.51 18.20
C LYS A 24 6.00 5.77 17.30
N ALA A 25 5.24 4.73 16.96
CA ALA A 25 4.12 4.77 16.02
C ALA A 25 2.93 3.99 16.59
N PRO A 26 2.10 4.60 17.46
CA PRO A 26 0.97 3.91 18.09
C PRO A 26 -0.14 3.52 17.09
N ASN A 27 -0.12 4.10 15.89
CA ASN A 27 -1.01 3.83 14.77
C ASN A 27 -0.48 2.76 13.79
N LEU A 28 0.59 2.04 14.16
CA LEU A 28 1.15 0.93 13.39
C LEU A 28 0.80 -0.41 14.03
N HIS A 29 0.13 -1.27 13.27
CA HIS A 29 -0.19 -2.63 13.65
C HIS A 29 0.61 -3.62 12.78
N LEU A 30 1.52 -4.36 13.43
CA LEU A 30 2.32 -5.41 12.78
C LEU A 30 1.70 -6.78 13.07
N SER A 31 1.57 -7.62 12.05
CA SER A 31 1.12 -9.01 12.20
C SER A 31 1.83 -9.94 11.22
N GLN A 32 2.12 -11.18 11.61
CA GLN A 32 2.69 -12.17 10.69
C GLN A 32 1.68 -12.60 9.62
N TRP A 33 0.40 -12.51 9.93
CA TRP A 33 -0.68 -12.92 9.05
C TRP A 33 -1.85 -11.96 9.13
N ILE A 34 -2.47 -11.70 7.99
CA ILE A 34 -3.61 -10.79 7.85
C ILE A 34 -4.63 -11.46 6.92
N PRO A 35 -5.94 -11.39 7.24
CA PRO A 35 -6.99 -11.78 6.30
C PRO A 35 -7.10 -10.73 5.17
N GLN A 36 -6.14 -10.74 4.23
CA GLN A 36 -5.97 -9.69 3.22
C GLN A 36 -7.26 -9.45 2.43
N ASN A 37 -7.93 -10.51 1.99
CA ASN A 37 -9.17 -10.38 1.21
C ASN A 37 -10.26 -9.63 2.00
N ASP A 38 -10.40 -9.92 3.29
CA ASP A 38 -11.40 -9.28 4.16
C ASP A 38 -11.04 -7.81 4.40
N ILE A 39 -9.76 -7.50 4.68
CA ILE A 39 -9.30 -6.12 4.85
C ILE A 39 -9.45 -5.31 3.56
N LEU A 40 -9.12 -5.89 2.40
CA LEU A 40 -9.31 -5.23 1.12
C LEU A 40 -10.80 -4.96 0.82
N SER A 41 -11.71 -5.74 1.42
CA SER A 41 -13.17 -5.57 1.28
C SER A 41 -13.76 -4.60 2.30
N ASP A 42 -13.00 -4.21 3.32
CA ASP A 42 -13.45 -3.26 4.34
C ASP A 42 -13.46 -1.82 3.78
N GLU A 43 -14.56 -1.11 3.96
CA GLU A 43 -14.74 0.25 3.45
C GLU A 43 -13.76 1.25 4.08
N ARG A 44 -13.28 0.98 5.31
CA ARG A 44 -12.32 1.83 6.03
C ARG A 44 -10.92 1.74 5.45
N LEU A 45 -10.62 0.73 4.63
CA LEU A 45 -9.33 0.67 3.94
C LEU A 45 -9.28 1.73 2.84
N THR A 46 -8.43 2.74 3.05
CA THR A 46 -8.27 3.88 2.14
C THR A 46 -7.34 3.59 0.97
N ALA A 47 -6.27 2.81 1.18
CA ALA A 47 -5.27 2.53 0.16
C ALA A 47 -4.45 1.27 0.48
N PHE A 48 -3.81 0.68 -0.54
CA PHE A 48 -3.00 -0.52 -0.41
C PHE A 48 -1.58 -0.33 -0.96
N ILE A 49 -0.56 -0.58 -0.13
CA ILE A 49 0.86 -0.54 -0.55
C ILE A 49 1.32 -1.98 -0.79
N THR A 50 1.86 -2.25 -1.98
CA THR A 50 2.19 -3.62 -2.41
C THR A 50 3.48 -3.66 -3.20
N HIS A 51 4.11 -4.83 -3.25
CA HIS A 51 5.21 -5.11 -4.17
C HIS A 51 4.76 -5.31 -5.62
N GLY A 52 3.45 -5.28 -5.92
CA GLY A 52 2.91 -5.41 -7.29
C GLY A 52 2.76 -6.85 -7.80
N GLY A 53 2.73 -7.85 -6.91
CA GLY A 53 2.41 -9.23 -7.31
C GLY A 53 1.01 -9.35 -7.93
N ALA A 54 0.87 -10.17 -8.96
CA ALA A 54 -0.33 -10.21 -9.82
C ALA A 54 -1.65 -10.43 -9.04
N ALA A 55 -1.68 -11.41 -8.13
CA ALA A 55 -2.88 -11.73 -7.35
C ALA A 55 -3.31 -10.56 -6.46
N SER A 56 -2.40 -10.03 -5.65
CA SER A 56 -2.67 -8.88 -4.79
C SER A 56 -3.11 -7.66 -5.60
N THR A 57 -2.45 -7.38 -6.73
CA THR A 57 -2.81 -6.26 -7.61
C THR A 57 -4.24 -6.39 -8.13
N GLN A 58 -4.65 -7.59 -8.57
CA GLN A 58 -6.03 -7.83 -8.97
C GLN A 58 -7.01 -7.68 -7.81
N GLU A 59 -6.71 -8.24 -6.64
CA GLU A 59 -7.62 -8.23 -5.49
C GLU A 59 -8.01 -6.83 -5.02
N PHE A 60 -7.05 -5.89 -4.98
CA PHE A 60 -7.34 -4.53 -4.49
C PHE A 60 -7.97 -3.66 -5.57
N MET A 61 -7.55 -3.83 -6.83
CA MET A 61 -8.15 -3.11 -7.97
C MET A 61 -9.62 -3.46 -8.15
N LEU A 62 -9.96 -4.76 -8.10
CA LEU A 62 -11.35 -5.24 -8.21
C LEU A 62 -12.23 -4.88 -7.01
N LYS A 63 -11.64 -4.43 -5.90
CA LYS A 63 -12.36 -3.93 -4.72
C LYS A 63 -12.39 -2.39 -4.66
N GLY A 64 -12.03 -1.74 -5.76
CA GLY A 64 -12.06 -0.29 -5.89
C GLY A 64 -11.13 0.43 -4.91
N LYS A 65 -10.01 -0.19 -4.54
CA LYS A 65 -9.00 0.42 -3.68
C LYS A 65 -7.90 1.05 -4.54
N PRO A 66 -7.41 2.25 -4.21
CA PRO A 66 -6.19 2.79 -4.81
C PRO A 66 -4.94 2.14 -4.20
N GLY A 67 -3.80 2.22 -4.88
CA GLY A 67 -2.57 1.61 -4.36
C GLY A 67 -1.25 2.24 -4.75
N LEU A 68 -0.20 1.92 -3.98
CA LEU A 68 1.19 2.27 -4.29
C LEU A 68 1.98 0.99 -4.51
N SER A 69 2.45 0.78 -5.73
CA SER A 69 3.24 -0.41 -6.08
C SER A 69 4.73 -0.13 -6.00
N ILE A 70 5.46 -0.91 -5.21
CA ILE A 70 6.92 -0.86 -5.04
C ILE A 70 7.51 -2.15 -5.64
N PRO A 71 7.65 -2.26 -6.98
CA PRO A 71 8.06 -3.50 -7.61
C PRO A 71 9.50 -3.87 -7.28
N ILE A 72 9.72 -5.15 -6.96
CA ILE A 72 11.04 -5.71 -6.62
C ILE A 72 11.68 -6.39 -7.83
N PHE A 73 10.98 -7.31 -8.52
CA PHE A 73 11.50 -8.02 -9.70
C PHE A 73 10.39 -8.63 -10.59
N THR A 74 10.82 -9.26 -11.69
CA THR A 74 9.99 -10.01 -12.67
C THR A 74 8.84 -9.21 -13.28
N ASP A 75 7.61 -9.64 -13.03
CA ASP A 75 6.35 -9.15 -13.57
C ASP A 75 5.81 -7.95 -12.79
N GLN A 76 6.30 -7.72 -11.56
CA GLN A 76 5.82 -6.66 -10.68
C GLN A 76 5.90 -5.25 -11.30
N PRO A 77 6.99 -4.85 -12.01
CA PRO A 77 7.02 -3.55 -12.68
C PRO A 77 5.94 -3.39 -13.74
N ARG A 78 5.60 -4.47 -14.45
CA ARG A 78 4.53 -4.45 -15.47
C ARG A 78 3.16 -4.25 -14.81
N ASN A 79 2.91 -4.94 -13.70
CA ASN A 79 1.66 -4.79 -12.95
C ASN A 79 1.54 -3.38 -12.35
N ALA A 80 2.64 -2.83 -11.82
CA ALA A 80 2.71 -1.47 -11.30
C ALA A 80 2.47 -0.41 -12.40
N ALA A 81 3.04 -0.61 -13.59
CA ALA A 81 2.81 0.28 -14.73
C ALA A 81 1.34 0.24 -15.20
N LEU A 82 0.69 -0.92 -15.15
CA LEU A 82 -0.75 -1.03 -15.43
C LEU A 82 -1.60 -0.30 -14.40
N LEU A 83 -1.27 -0.40 -13.11
CA LEU A 83 -1.94 0.35 -12.05
C LEU A 83 -1.89 1.86 -12.32
N GLU A 84 -0.68 2.38 -12.59
CA GLU A 84 -0.45 3.80 -12.84
C GLU A 84 -1.11 4.27 -14.14
N LYS A 85 -1.03 3.47 -15.21
CA LYS A 85 -1.69 3.77 -16.49
C LYS A 85 -3.22 3.89 -16.36
N ASN A 86 -3.83 3.12 -15.47
CA ASN A 86 -5.27 3.19 -15.21
C ASN A 86 -5.64 4.26 -14.17
N GLY A 87 -4.67 5.06 -13.70
CA GLY A 87 -4.91 6.11 -12.71
C GLY A 87 -5.41 5.58 -11.37
N LEU A 88 -5.00 4.38 -10.98
CA LEU A 88 -5.41 3.72 -9.73
C LEU A 88 -4.39 3.91 -8.60
N GLY A 89 -3.38 4.75 -8.84
CA GLY A 89 -2.28 5.01 -7.94
C GLY A 89 -0.96 5.17 -8.69
N LYS A 90 0.16 4.83 -8.04
CA LYS A 90 1.50 5.08 -8.58
C LYS A 90 2.45 3.90 -8.46
N MET A 91 3.45 3.88 -9.33
CA MET A 91 4.64 3.06 -9.16
C MET A 91 5.70 3.85 -8.39
N PHE A 92 6.21 3.28 -7.30
CA PHE A 92 7.30 3.84 -6.52
C PHE A 92 8.57 3.02 -6.72
N ASN A 93 9.67 3.67 -7.06
CA ASN A 93 10.93 2.98 -7.29
C ASN A 93 11.52 2.52 -5.94
N LYS A 94 11.78 1.21 -5.80
CA LYS A 94 12.36 0.62 -4.59
C LYS A 94 13.67 1.26 -4.11
N PHE A 95 14.47 1.80 -5.04
CA PHE A 95 15.73 2.47 -4.70
C PHE A 95 15.52 3.83 -4.03
N ASP A 96 14.33 4.42 -4.17
CA ASP A 96 13.95 5.68 -3.54
C ASP A 96 13.40 5.50 -2.11
N LEU A 97 13.26 4.27 -1.60
CA LEU A 97 12.73 4.02 -0.24
C LEU A 97 13.58 4.65 0.87
N ILE A 98 14.88 4.84 0.63
CA ILE A 98 15.78 5.53 1.57
C ILE A 98 15.45 7.02 1.70
N ASN A 99 14.80 7.60 0.68
CA ASN A 99 14.34 8.98 0.69
C ASN A 99 12.97 9.06 1.36
N THR A 100 12.99 9.26 2.67
CA THR A 100 11.78 9.33 3.51
C THR A 100 10.83 10.46 3.12
N GLU A 101 11.34 11.59 2.64
CA GLU A 101 10.54 12.71 2.15
C GLU A 101 9.77 12.33 0.88
N LYS A 102 10.47 11.71 -0.08
CA LYS A 102 9.86 11.24 -1.33
C LYS A 102 8.83 10.14 -1.08
N PHE A 103 9.13 9.19 -0.18
CA PHE A 103 8.18 8.15 0.18
C PHE A 103 6.96 8.71 0.93
N GLY A 104 7.18 9.64 1.87
CA GLY A 104 6.11 10.35 2.56
C GLY A 104 5.22 11.15 1.60
N ALA A 105 5.80 11.82 0.61
CA ALA A 105 5.04 12.52 -0.42
C ALA A 105 4.18 11.58 -1.27
N ALA A 106 4.70 10.39 -1.61
CA ALA A 106 3.94 9.38 -2.34
C ALA A 106 2.76 8.82 -1.52
N ILE A 107 2.94 8.59 -0.22
CA ILE A 107 1.84 8.18 0.68
C ILE A 107 0.80 9.30 0.80
N LYS A 108 1.25 10.55 0.95
CA LYS A 108 0.35 11.71 1.05
C LYS A 108 -0.51 11.86 -0.20
N ASP A 109 0.11 11.82 -1.38
CA ASP A 109 -0.58 11.84 -2.67
C ASP A 109 -1.58 10.68 -2.80
N LEU A 110 -1.20 9.46 -2.40
CA LEU A 110 -2.11 8.31 -2.42
C LEU A 110 -3.37 8.51 -1.55
N LEU A 111 -3.25 9.19 -0.41
CA LEU A 111 -4.33 9.41 0.53
C LEU A 111 -5.24 10.59 0.15
N GLU A 112 -4.66 11.65 -0.42
CA GLU A 112 -5.32 12.94 -0.69
C GLU A 112 -5.80 13.09 -2.14
N ASN A 113 -5.24 12.34 -3.08
CA ASN A 113 -5.62 12.44 -4.49
C ASN A 113 -6.91 11.65 -4.78
N GLU A 114 -8.03 12.35 -4.77
CA GLU A 114 -9.36 11.77 -5.01
C GLU A 114 -9.52 11.09 -6.38
N SER A 115 -8.72 11.47 -7.38
CA SER A 115 -8.79 10.83 -8.70
C SER A 115 -8.47 9.33 -8.65
N TYR A 116 -7.59 8.90 -7.73
CA TYR A 116 -7.29 7.48 -7.55
C TYR A 116 -8.48 6.71 -7.01
N LYS A 117 -9.23 7.30 -6.06
CA LYS A 117 -10.42 6.69 -5.48
C LYS A 117 -11.56 6.64 -6.50
N GLU A 118 -11.74 7.70 -7.28
CA GLU A 118 -12.75 7.75 -8.34
C GLU A 118 -12.48 6.72 -9.44
N ASN A 119 -11.26 6.66 -9.95
CA ASN A 119 -10.87 5.68 -10.96
C ASN A 119 -10.99 4.25 -10.44
N ALA A 120 -10.63 4.00 -9.17
CA ALA A 120 -10.76 2.68 -8.57
C ALA A 120 -12.24 2.27 -8.44
N ARG A 121 -13.12 3.18 -8.03
CA ARG A 121 -14.58 2.93 -8.02
C ARG A 121 -15.16 2.68 -9.41
N ASN A 122 -14.67 3.38 -10.44
CA ASN A 122 -15.15 3.23 -11.81
C ASN A 122 -14.69 1.90 -12.47
N LEU A 123 -13.58 1.34 -11.98
CA LEU A 123 -13.06 0.07 -12.49
C LEU A 123 -13.75 -1.15 -11.86
N ALA A 124 -14.10 -1.07 -10.58
CA ALA A 124 -14.70 -2.16 -9.79
C ALA A 124 -16.16 -2.40 -10.16
#